data_AF-A0A4Z1CVX4-F1
#
_entry.id   AF-A0A4Z1CVX4-F1
#
_cell.length_a   1.000
_cell.length_b   1.000
_cell.length_c   1.000
_cell.angle_alpha   90.00
_cell.angle_beta   90.00
_cell.angle_gamma   90.00
#
_symmetry.space_group_name_H-M   'P 1'
#
loop_
_entity.id
_entity.type
_entity.pdbx_description
1 polymer ?
#
loop_
_entity_poly.entity_id
_entity_poly.type
_entity_poly.pdbx_seq_one_letter_code
_entity_poly.pdbx_strand_id
1 'polypeptide(L)'
;MSKTTVNDVSTQSGPERAHGTARVEGGSRAFALMLVITGAAGLLAAWVITLDKFKLLEAKVEGKTFVPGCSLNPVVSCGSVMESKQAAAFGFPNPMLGLVAYGIVICVGVSLLARARFPRWYWLTFNAGTLFGVGFCTWLQFQSLYRINALCLWCSLAWVATIIMFWYLTSFNVRQGFLPAPRPLRSFFGEFTWVLPVLHIGIIGMLILTRWWSFWTS
;
A
#
# COMPACT_ATOMS: atom_id res chain seq x y z
N MET A 1 -51.50 64.16 21.30
CA MET A 1 -50.18 63.52 21.55
C MET A 1 -50.17 62.17 20.83
N SER A 2 -49.57 62.11 19.64
CA SER A 2 -49.45 60.88 18.85
C SER A 2 -48.24 60.10 19.36
N LYS A 3 -48.44 58.90 19.92
CA LYS A 3 -47.35 57.98 20.29
C LYS A 3 -47.19 56.95 19.19
N THR A 4 -46.20 57.17 18.35
CA THR A 4 -45.59 56.17 17.48
C THR A 4 -44.66 55.32 18.32
N THR A 5 -44.94 54.02 18.46
CA THR A 5 -43.94 53.05 18.94
C THR A 5 -44.03 51.77 18.10
N VAL A 6 -43.23 51.80 17.04
CA VAL A 6 -42.41 50.74 16.41
C VAL A 6 -42.75 49.30 16.79
N ASN A 7 -43.15 48.51 15.79
CA ASN A 7 -43.16 47.05 15.82
C ASN A 7 -41.72 46.53 15.82
N ASP A 8 -41.32 45.80 16.86
CA ASP A 8 -40.09 45.03 16.88
C ASP A 8 -40.20 43.86 15.89
N VAL A 9 -39.44 43.96 14.79
CA VAL A 9 -39.25 42.86 13.85
C VAL A 9 -38.33 41.83 14.51
N SER A 10 -38.90 40.66 14.80
CA SER A 10 -38.20 39.47 15.24
C SER A 10 -37.12 39.05 14.23
N THR A 11 -35.86 39.25 14.57
CA THR A 11 -34.71 38.70 13.84
C THR A 11 -34.64 37.20 14.12
N GLN A 12 -35.27 36.38 13.27
CA GLN A 12 -35.01 34.95 13.25
C GLN A 12 -33.57 34.73 12.79
N SER A 13 -32.72 34.25 13.70
CA SER A 13 -31.43 33.67 13.37
C SER A 13 -31.67 32.42 12.52
N GLY A 14 -31.48 32.55 11.20
CA GLY A 14 -31.46 31.40 10.30
C GLY A 14 -30.38 30.40 10.72
N PRO A 15 -30.54 29.10 10.42
CA PRO A 15 -29.55 28.10 10.77
C PRO A 15 -28.26 28.43 10.03
N GLU A 16 -27.27 28.89 10.79
CA GLU A 16 -25.89 29.00 10.36
C GLU A 16 -25.49 27.64 9.81
N ARG A 17 -25.32 27.54 8.48
CA ARG A 17 -24.83 26.34 7.82
C ARG A 17 -23.46 26.07 8.43
N ALA A 18 -23.41 25.13 9.37
CA ALA A 18 -22.17 24.60 9.91
C ALA A 18 -21.25 24.27 8.73
N HIS A 19 -20.25 25.12 8.52
CA HIS A 19 -19.11 24.81 7.66
C HIS A 19 -18.58 23.47 8.15
N GLY A 20 -18.86 22.41 7.38
CA GLY A 20 -18.69 21.03 7.80
C GLY A 20 -17.29 20.83 8.37
N THR A 21 -17.20 20.73 9.69
CA THR A 21 -15.95 20.41 10.38
C THR A 21 -15.45 19.12 9.75
N ALA A 22 -14.32 19.18 9.06
CA ALA A 22 -13.79 18.04 8.33
C ALA A 22 -13.73 16.86 9.30
N ARG A 23 -14.50 15.79 9.04
CA ARG A 23 -14.57 14.64 9.94
C ARG A 23 -13.17 14.06 10.10
N VAL A 24 -12.64 14.14 11.32
CA VAL A 24 -11.28 13.69 11.67
C VAL A 24 -11.40 12.35 12.40
N GLU A 25 -10.85 11.29 11.80
CA GLU A 25 -10.96 9.93 12.33
C GLU A 25 -9.57 9.35 12.64
N GLY A 26 -9.49 8.64 13.75
CA GLY A 26 -8.32 7.83 14.14
C GLY A 26 -8.50 6.36 13.76
N GLY A 27 -7.41 5.61 13.77
CA GLY A 27 -7.40 4.16 13.54
C GLY A 27 -7.46 3.37 14.85
N SER A 28 -7.89 2.11 14.78
CA SER A 28 -7.72 1.18 15.91
C SER A 28 -6.23 0.88 16.11
N ARG A 29 -5.84 0.51 17.35
CA ARG A 29 -4.45 0.08 17.62
C ARG A 29 -4.01 -1.08 16.74
N ALA A 30 -4.91 -2.02 16.47
CA ALA A 30 -4.63 -3.15 15.58
C ALA A 30 -4.34 -2.69 14.14
N PHE A 31 -5.12 -1.75 13.61
CA PHE A 31 -4.89 -1.18 12.27
C PHE A 31 -3.57 -0.40 12.21
N ALA A 32 -3.26 0.37 13.25
CA ALA A 32 -2.01 1.11 13.35
C ALA A 32 -0.78 0.17 13.40
N LEU A 33 -0.83 -0.89 14.22
CA LEU A 33 0.20 -1.93 14.27
C LEU A 33 0.35 -2.65 12.94
N MET A 34 -0.77 -2.99 12.28
CA MET A 34 -0.72 -3.58 10.95
C MET A 34 0.04 -2.68 9.97
N LEU A 35 -0.22 -1.36 9.95
CA LEU A 35 0.47 -0.42 9.06
C LEU A 35 1.98 -0.37 9.37
N VAL A 36 2.35 -0.34 10.65
CA VAL A 36 3.76 -0.36 11.06
C VAL A 36 4.43 -1.66 10.62
N ILE A 37 3.80 -2.82 10.82
CA ILE A 37 4.37 -4.12 10.46
C ILE A 37 4.50 -4.27 8.94
N THR A 38 3.45 -3.96 8.17
CA THR A 38 3.52 -4.02 6.71
C THR A 38 4.49 -3.00 6.14
N GLY A 39 4.53 -1.79 6.72
CA GLY A 39 5.49 -0.76 6.36
C GLY A 39 6.93 -1.19 6.66
N ALA A 40 7.20 -1.75 7.84
CA ALA A 40 8.52 -2.25 8.20
C ALA A 40 8.97 -3.41 7.31
N ALA A 41 8.07 -4.36 6.99
CA ALA A 41 8.38 -5.45 6.07
C ALA A 41 8.69 -4.96 4.65
N GLY A 42 7.89 -4.01 4.14
CA GLY A 42 8.13 -3.39 2.84
C GLY A 42 9.42 -2.55 2.81
N LEU A 43 9.70 -1.80 3.88
CA LEU A 43 10.91 -1.01 4.02
C LEU A 43 12.15 -1.91 4.07
N LEU A 44 12.10 -3.00 4.84
CA LEU A 44 13.17 -4.00 4.91
C LEU A 44 13.44 -4.60 3.53
N ALA A 45 12.40 -5.01 2.81
CA ALA A 45 12.53 -5.52 1.45
C ALA A 45 13.18 -4.49 0.52
N ALA A 46 12.67 -3.25 0.52
CA ALA A 46 13.22 -2.17 -0.30
C ALA A 46 14.69 -1.86 0.04
N TRP A 47 15.04 -1.86 1.32
CA TRP A 47 16.39 -1.64 1.81
C TRP A 47 17.36 -2.71 1.33
N VAL A 48 17.02 -3.99 1.54
CA VAL A 48 17.86 -5.12 1.12
C VAL A 48 18.02 -5.14 -0.40
N ILE A 49 16.94 -4.96 -1.17
CA ILE A 49 17.03 -4.94 -2.63
C ILE A 49 17.94 -3.78 -3.10
N THR A 50 17.87 -2.61 -2.45
CA THR A 50 18.73 -1.47 -2.79
C THR A 50 20.20 -1.78 -2.54
N LEU A 51 20.53 -2.35 -1.38
CA LEU A 51 21.90 -2.75 -1.06
C LEU A 51 22.43 -3.83 -2.00
N ASP A 52 21.62 -4.85 -2.30
CA ASP A 52 22.02 -5.92 -3.21
C ASP A 52 22.22 -5.39 -4.64
N LYS A 53 21.41 -4.41 -5.07
CA LYS A 53 21.57 -3.75 -6.36
C LYS A 53 22.89 -2.98 -6.45
N PHE A 54 23.29 -2.27 -5.39
CA PHE A 54 24.58 -1.56 -5.37
C PHE A 54 25.75 -2.52 -5.42
N LYS A 55 25.74 -3.60 -4.62
CA LYS A 55 26.78 -4.64 -4.66
C LYS A 55 26.87 -5.31 -6.03
N LEU A 56 25.73 -5.54 -6.69
CA LEU A 56 25.70 -6.06 -8.06
C LEU A 56 26.38 -5.12 -9.05
N LEU A 57 26.15 -3.81 -8.92
CA LEU A 57 26.76 -2.80 -9.78
C LEU A 57 28.26 -2.65 -9.51
N GLU A 58 28.68 -2.63 -8.25
CA GLU A 58 30.09 -2.61 -7.84
C GLU A 58 30.85 -3.83 -8.38
N ALA A 59 30.29 -5.03 -8.18
CA ALA A 59 30.88 -6.26 -8.70
C ALA A 59 31.02 -6.21 -10.23
N LYS A 60 30.03 -5.68 -10.95
CA LYS A 60 30.10 -5.51 -12.40
C LYS A 60 31.22 -4.56 -12.84
N VAL A 61 31.43 -3.47 -12.11
CA VAL A 61 32.54 -2.53 -12.39
C VAL A 61 33.89 -3.20 -12.15
N GLU A 62 33.99 -4.06 -11.12
CA GLU A 62 35.20 -4.81 -10.80
C GLU A 62 35.44 -6.06 -11.68
N GLY A 63 34.49 -6.41 -12.56
CA GLY A 63 34.54 -7.65 -13.35
C GLY A 63 34.27 -8.93 -12.54
N LYS A 64 33.68 -8.81 -11.36
CA LYS A 64 33.29 -9.93 -10.48
C LYS A 64 31.80 -10.24 -10.63
N THR A 65 31.43 -11.48 -10.34
CA THR A 65 30.02 -11.90 -10.28
C THR A 65 29.54 -11.85 -8.83
N PHE A 66 28.54 -11.03 -8.53
CA PHE A 66 27.85 -11.03 -7.24
C PHE A 66 26.50 -11.74 -7.37
N VAL A 67 26.30 -12.78 -6.56
CA VAL A 67 25.03 -13.51 -6.49
C VAL A 67 24.28 -13.05 -5.23
N PRO A 68 23.14 -12.35 -5.37
CA PRO A 68 22.34 -11.92 -4.23
C PRO A 68 21.87 -13.12 -3.40
N GLY A 69 21.86 -12.98 -2.07
CA GLY A 69 21.56 -14.10 -1.14
C GLY A 69 20.15 -14.70 -1.29
N CYS A 70 19.22 -14.00 -1.94
CA CYS A 70 17.89 -14.52 -2.26
C CYS A 70 17.79 -15.16 -3.66
N SER A 71 18.92 -15.33 -4.37
CA SER A 71 18.99 -16.07 -5.64
C SER A 71 19.35 -17.53 -5.35
N LEU A 72 18.34 -18.36 -5.16
CA LEU A 72 18.48 -19.75 -4.71
C LEU A 72 18.54 -20.75 -5.87
N ASN A 73 17.80 -20.46 -6.94
CA ASN A 73 17.70 -21.31 -8.13
C ASN A 73 17.33 -20.45 -9.35
N PRO A 74 17.33 -21.00 -10.58
CA PRO A 74 17.03 -20.23 -11.79
C PRO A 74 15.64 -19.58 -11.80
N VAL A 75 14.68 -20.16 -11.08
CA VAL A 75 13.32 -19.62 -10.93
C VAL A 75 13.27 -18.53 -9.86
N VAL A 76 13.91 -18.74 -8.71
CA VAL A 76 13.99 -17.82 -7.58
C VAL A 76 15.32 -17.08 -7.67
N SER A 77 15.37 -16.09 -8.55
CA SER A 77 16.57 -15.31 -8.86
C SER A 77 16.29 -13.81 -8.71
N CYS A 78 16.71 -13.25 -7.58
CA CYS A 78 16.65 -11.81 -7.35
C CYS A 78 17.57 -11.04 -8.31
N GLY A 79 18.73 -11.61 -8.67
CA GLY A 79 19.68 -11.00 -9.61
C GLY A 79 19.05 -10.72 -10.97
N SER A 80 18.41 -11.73 -11.57
CA SER A 80 17.76 -11.61 -12.89
C SER A 80 16.64 -10.56 -12.89
N VAL A 81 15.88 -10.46 -11.79
CA VAL A 81 14.85 -9.43 -11.63
C VAL A 81 15.48 -8.04 -11.50
N MET A 82 16.53 -7.89 -10.69
CA MET A 82 17.21 -6.62 -10.47
C MET A 82 17.91 -6.09 -11.72
N GLU A 83 18.44 -6.94 -12.58
CA GLU A 83 19.11 -6.55 -13.82
C GLU A 83 18.16 -6.18 -14.95
N SER A 84 16.88 -6.52 -14.83
CA SER A 84 15.85 -6.20 -15.83
C SER A 84 15.65 -4.68 -15.98
N LYS A 85 15.22 -4.24 -17.18
CA LYS A 85 14.87 -2.83 -17.44
C LYS A 85 13.68 -2.38 -16.58
N GLN A 86 12.79 -3.32 -16.24
CA GLN A 86 11.61 -3.09 -15.43
C GLN A 86 11.94 -2.73 -13.98
N ALA A 87 13.14 -3.08 -13.49
CA ALA A 87 13.62 -2.70 -12.16
C ALA A 87 13.87 -1.19 -12.00
N ALA A 88 13.88 -0.42 -13.10
CA ALA A 88 14.00 1.03 -13.11
C ALA A 88 12.91 1.69 -13.98
N ALA A 89 11.64 1.36 -13.70
CA ALA A 89 10.50 1.77 -14.53
C ALA A 89 10.31 3.31 -14.62
N PHE A 90 10.74 4.03 -13.58
CA PHE A 90 10.65 5.49 -13.50
C PHE A 90 12.00 6.21 -13.73
N GLY A 91 12.98 5.51 -14.31
CA GLY A 91 14.33 6.05 -14.55
C GLY A 91 15.27 5.95 -13.34
N PHE A 92 14.77 5.49 -12.20
CA PHE A 92 15.56 5.17 -11.01
C PHE A 92 15.14 3.79 -10.46
N PRO A 93 15.98 3.14 -9.63
CA PRO A 93 15.64 1.83 -9.07
C PRO A 93 14.32 1.86 -8.29
N ASN A 94 13.35 1.03 -8.68
CA ASN A 94 12.04 0.93 -8.02
C ASN A 94 12.12 0.75 -6.48
N PRO A 95 13.11 0.03 -5.92
CA PRO A 95 13.27 -0.07 -4.46
C PRO A 95 13.42 1.28 -3.75
N MET A 96 13.96 2.31 -4.41
CA MET A 96 14.07 3.65 -3.82
C MET A 96 12.69 4.29 -3.61
N LEU A 97 11.74 4.05 -4.51
CA LEU A 97 10.35 4.44 -4.31
C LEU A 97 9.77 3.76 -3.06
N GLY A 98 10.07 2.47 -2.90
CA GLY A 98 9.68 1.68 -1.72
C GLY A 98 10.23 2.27 -0.42
N LEU A 99 11.49 2.67 -0.37
CA LEU A 99 12.10 3.27 0.83
C LEU A 99 11.31 4.48 1.33
N VAL A 100 10.93 5.37 0.42
CA VAL A 100 10.16 6.57 0.76
C VAL A 100 8.71 6.20 1.13
N ALA A 101 8.04 5.42 0.27
CA ALA A 101 6.62 5.10 0.45
C ALA A 101 6.36 4.31 1.73
N TYR A 102 7.15 3.26 2.00
CA TYR A 102 7.00 2.47 3.23
C TYR A 102 7.44 3.24 4.47
N GLY A 103 8.42 4.13 4.37
CA GLY A 103 8.76 5.05 5.45
C GLY A 103 7.56 5.93 5.85
N ILE A 104 6.86 6.52 4.87
CA ILE A 104 5.64 7.29 5.12
C ILE A 104 4.56 6.43 5.79
N VAL A 105 4.36 5.19 5.33
CA VAL A 105 3.39 4.25 5.92
C VAL A 105 3.68 4.00 7.40
N ILE A 106 4.95 3.80 7.77
CA ILE A 106 5.36 3.63 9.16
C ILE A 106 5.05 4.89 9.96
N CYS A 107 5.38 6.08 9.44
CA CYS A 107 5.07 7.35 10.09
C CYS A 107 3.56 7.51 10.35
N VAL A 108 2.71 7.12 9.39
CA VAL A 108 1.25 7.11 9.56
C VAL A 108 0.85 6.13 10.66
N GLY A 109 1.35 4.90 10.63
CA GLY A 109 1.07 3.88 11.65
C GLY A 109 1.44 4.35 13.06
N VAL A 110 2.64 4.91 13.24
CA VAL A 110 3.11 5.44 14.52
C VAL A 110 2.28 6.64 14.97
N SER A 111 1.91 7.53 14.05
CA SER A 111 1.03 8.67 14.36
C SER A 111 -0.33 8.20 14.90
N LEU A 112 -0.90 7.14 14.34
CA LEU A 112 -2.13 6.53 14.84
C LEU A 112 -1.95 5.90 16.24
N LEU A 113 -0.79 5.29 16.52
CA LEU A 113 -0.46 4.79 17.86
C LEU A 113 -0.35 5.93 18.88
N ALA A 114 0.15 7.08 18.45
CA ALA A 114 0.15 8.33 19.23
C ALA A 114 -1.24 8.99 19.35
N ARG A 115 -2.30 8.32 18.86
CA ARG A 115 -3.69 8.79 18.86
C ARG A 115 -3.95 10.01 17.95
N ALA A 116 -3.10 10.25 16.97
CA ALA A 116 -3.39 11.24 15.94
C ALA A 116 -4.67 10.86 15.18
N ARG A 117 -5.41 11.89 14.75
CA ARG A 117 -6.60 11.74 13.91
C ARG A 117 -6.36 12.49 12.62
N PHE A 118 -6.76 11.89 11.49
CA PHE A 118 -6.57 12.50 10.17
C PHE A 118 -7.91 12.85 9.52
N PRO A 119 -7.97 13.95 8.75
CA PRO A 119 -9.16 14.33 8.01
C PRO A 119 -9.40 13.40 6.82
N ARG A 120 -10.65 13.37 6.31
CA ARG A 120 -11.05 12.54 5.17
C ARG A 120 -10.12 12.61 3.95
N TRP A 121 -9.65 13.81 3.57
CA TRP A 121 -8.80 13.98 2.38
C TRP A 121 -7.49 13.21 2.52
N TYR A 122 -6.91 13.19 3.72
CA TYR A 122 -5.67 12.47 4.01
C TYR A 122 -5.85 10.97 3.79
N TRP A 123 -6.94 10.41 4.32
CA TRP A 123 -7.29 9.01 4.15
C TRP A 123 -7.56 8.60 2.70
N LEU A 124 -8.16 9.49 1.91
CA LEU A 124 -8.38 9.26 0.48
C LEU A 124 -7.07 9.34 -0.32
N THR A 125 -6.22 10.32 -0.05
CA THR A 125 -4.89 10.44 -0.69
C THR A 125 -4.02 9.25 -0.32
N PHE A 126 -4.02 8.83 0.94
CA PHE A 126 -3.27 7.65 1.38
C PHE A 126 -3.78 6.39 0.69
N ASN A 127 -5.09 6.24 0.53
CA ASN A 127 -5.67 5.12 -0.21
C ASN A 127 -5.33 5.14 -1.68
N ALA A 128 -5.36 6.31 -2.34
CA ALA A 128 -4.90 6.47 -3.72
C ALA A 128 -3.42 6.06 -3.88
N GLY A 129 -2.56 6.43 -2.92
CA GLY A 129 -1.17 5.98 -2.88
C GLY A 129 -1.04 4.45 -2.76
N THR A 130 -1.79 3.83 -1.86
CA THR A 130 -1.78 2.35 -1.73
C THR A 130 -2.38 1.63 -2.93
N LEU A 131 -3.38 2.23 -3.59
CA LEU A 131 -3.97 1.71 -4.83
C LEU A 131 -2.94 1.73 -5.96
N PHE A 132 -2.23 2.85 -6.11
CA PHE A 132 -1.12 2.94 -7.04
C PHE A 132 -0.05 1.89 -6.71
N GLY A 133 0.30 1.72 -5.43
CA GLY A 133 1.25 0.71 -4.97
C GLY A 133 0.84 -0.72 -5.37
N VAL A 134 -0.41 -1.10 -5.15
CA VAL A 134 -0.93 -2.41 -5.57
C VAL A 134 -0.92 -2.55 -7.09
N GLY A 135 -1.39 -1.55 -7.83
CA GLY A 135 -1.39 -1.58 -9.29
C GLY A 135 0.02 -1.73 -9.87
N PHE A 136 0.99 -0.99 -9.31
CA PHE A 136 2.39 -1.10 -9.69
C PHE A 136 2.98 -2.47 -9.33
N CYS A 137 2.66 -3.01 -8.15
CA CYS A 137 3.05 -4.36 -7.76
C CYS A 137 2.48 -5.42 -8.71
N THR A 138 1.20 -5.34 -9.08
CA THR A 138 0.56 -6.26 -10.03
C THR A 138 1.20 -6.17 -11.41
N TRP A 139 1.57 -4.98 -11.87
CA TRP A 139 2.33 -4.83 -13.10
C TRP A 139 3.71 -5.49 -13.01
N LEU A 140 4.46 -5.29 -11.91
CA LEU A 140 5.75 -5.94 -11.68
C LEU A 140 5.65 -7.47 -11.57
N GLN A 141 4.58 -7.98 -10.96
CA GLN A 141 4.27 -9.42 -10.92
C GLN A 141 4.14 -9.98 -12.33
N PHE A 142 3.37 -9.30 -13.19
CA PHE A 142 3.22 -9.71 -14.58
C PHE A 142 4.57 -9.71 -15.34
N GLN A 143 5.39 -8.68 -15.15
CA GLN A 143 6.73 -8.63 -15.76
C GLN A 143 7.63 -9.76 -15.25
N SER A 144 7.62 -10.03 -13.94
CA SER A 144 8.39 -11.10 -13.32
C SER A 144 7.98 -12.48 -13.85
N LEU A 145 6.68 -12.77 -13.92
CA LEU A 145 6.12 -14.07 -14.33
C LEU A 145 6.21 -14.36 -15.83
N TYR A 146 5.94 -13.35 -16.67
CA TYR A 146 5.68 -13.56 -18.10
C TYR A 146 6.69 -12.87 -19.03
N ARG A 147 7.62 -12.09 -18.50
CA ARG A 147 8.70 -11.46 -19.29
C ARG A 147 10.08 -11.89 -18.82
N ILE A 148 10.35 -11.77 -17.53
CA ILE A 148 11.65 -12.09 -16.93
C ILE A 148 11.78 -13.58 -16.65
N ASN A 149 10.67 -14.24 -16.29
CA ASN A 149 10.62 -15.65 -15.87
C ASN A 149 11.46 -15.94 -14.61
N ALA A 150 11.55 -14.97 -13.70
CA ALA A 150 12.23 -15.11 -12.41
C ALA A 150 11.42 -14.45 -11.29
N LEU A 151 11.44 -15.05 -10.11
CA LEU A 151 10.78 -14.63 -8.88
C LEU A 151 11.80 -14.11 -7.88
N CYS A 152 11.49 -12.98 -7.25
CA CYS A 152 12.29 -12.39 -6.17
C CYS A 152 11.53 -12.48 -4.85
N LEU A 153 12.14 -13.09 -3.83
CA LEU A 153 11.50 -13.27 -2.51
C LEU A 153 11.28 -11.93 -1.79
N TRP A 154 12.22 -10.98 -1.90
CA TRP A 154 12.04 -9.65 -1.33
C TRP A 154 10.93 -8.86 -2.03
N CYS A 155 10.84 -8.95 -3.37
CA CYS A 155 9.73 -8.35 -4.10
C CYS A 155 8.39 -8.99 -3.68
N SER A 156 8.37 -10.31 -3.49
CA SER A 156 7.17 -11.03 -3.03
C SER A 156 6.73 -10.58 -1.65
N LEU A 157 7.67 -10.34 -0.72
CA LEU A 157 7.39 -9.76 0.59
C LEU A 157 6.77 -8.37 0.47
N ALA A 158 7.34 -7.50 -0.39
CA ALA A 158 6.81 -6.16 -0.65
C ALA A 158 5.40 -6.21 -1.27
N TRP A 159 5.13 -7.17 -2.16
CA TRP A 159 3.80 -7.39 -2.74
C TRP A 159 2.78 -7.75 -1.67
N VAL A 160 3.08 -8.73 -0.83
CA VAL A 160 2.20 -9.17 0.26
C VAL A 160 1.89 -8.01 1.21
N ALA A 161 2.92 -7.29 1.65
CA ALA A 161 2.75 -6.15 2.55
C ALA A 161 1.85 -5.06 1.95
N THR A 162 2.06 -4.72 0.67
CA THR A 162 1.28 -3.69 -0.03
C THR A 162 -0.17 -4.11 -0.25
N ILE A 163 -0.42 -5.37 -0.60
CA ILE A 163 -1.77 -5.92 -0.80
C ILE A 163 -2.56 -5.90 0.50
N ILE A 164 -1.96 -6.34 1.62
CA ILE A 164 -2.59 -6.31 2.94
C ILE A 164 -2.95 -4.86 3.29
N MET A 165 -1.98 -3.95 3.20
CA MET A 165 -2.18 -2.55 3.53
C MET A 165 -3.31 -1.92 2.72
N PHE A 166 -3.34 -2.12 1.40
CA PHE A 166 -4.38 -1.56 0.52
C PHE A 166 -5.78 -2.05 0.90
N TRP A 167 -5.98 -3.35 1.11
CA TRP A 167 -7.30 -3.89 1.41
C TRP A 167 -7.82 -3.45 2.78
N TYR A 168 -6.96 -3.45 3.80
CA TYR A 168 -7.34 -2.98 5.13
C TYR A 168 -7.62 -1.48 5.15
N LEU A 169 -6.84 -0.67 4.43
CA LEU A 169 -7.08 0.77 4.31
C LEU A 169 -8.36 1.07 3.51
N THR A 170 -8.60 0.34 2.43
CA THR A 170 -9.84 0.47 1.63
C THR A 170 -11.05 0.12 2.49
N SER A 171 -10.97 -0.99 3.23
CA SER A 171 -12.00 -1.39 4.18
C SER A 171 -12.24 -0.33 5.25
N PHE A 172 -11.18 0.28 5.81
CA PHE A 172 -11.30 1.37 6.77
C PHE A 172 -12.07 2.56 6.15
N ASN A 173 -11.69 2.99 4.95
CA ASN A 173 -12.35 4.11 4.26
C ASN A 173 -13.82 3.83 3.91
N VAL A 174 -14.16 2.59 3.57
CA VAL A 174 -15.54 2.16 3.32
C VAL A 174 -16.36 2.14 4.61
N ARG A 175 -15.81 1.58 5.70
CA ARG A 175 -16.49 1.51 7.02
C ARG A 175 -16.73 2.91 7.62
N GLN A 176 -15.78 3.83 7.45
CA GLN A 176 -15.92 5.22 7.91
C GLN A 176 -16.84 6.07 7.02
N GLY A 177 -17.24 5.55 5.85
CA GLY A 177 -18.09 6.27 4.89
C GLY A 177 -17.36 7.35 4.08
N PHE A 178 -16.02 7.30 4.03
CA PHE A 178 -15.22 8.19 3.20
C PHE A 178 -15.31 7.83 1.71
N LEU A 179 -15.51 6.54 1.41
CA LEU A 179 -15.84 6.05 0.08
C LEU A 179 -17.36 5.78 -0.02
N PRO A 180 -18.06 6.31 -1.04
CA PRO A 180 -19.47 6.04 -1.24
C PRO A 180 -19.66 4.58 -1.66
N ALA A 181 -20.04 3.73 -0.71
CA ALA A 181 -20.36 2.33 -0.96
C ALA A 181 -21.81 2.01 -0.54
N PRO A 182 -22.54 1.17 -1.28
CA PRO A 182 -23.87 0.70 -0.89
C PRO A 182 -23.81 -0.13 0.40
N ARG A 183 -24.91 -0.14 1.17
CA ARG A 183 -25.03 -0.86 2.45
C ARG A 183 -24.52 -2.32 2.44
N PRO A 184 -24.84 -3.18 1.46
CA PRO A 184 -24.32 -4.54 1.42
C PRO A 184 -22.79 -4.59 1.29
N LEU A 185 -22.21 -3.68 0.49
CA LEU A 185 -20.75 -3.62 0.33
C LEU A 185 -20.06 -3.18 1.63
N ARG A 186 -20.67 -2.24 2.38
CA ARG A 186 -20.16 -1.84 3.71
C ARG A 186 -20.19 -2.98 4.73
N SER A 187 -21.25 -3.80 4.72
CA SER A 187 -21.36 -4.99 5.59
C SER A 187 -20.35 -6.07 5.21
N PHE A 188 -20.14 -6.31 3.90
CA PHE A 188 -19.11 -7.23 3.42
C PHE A 188 -17.70 -6.81 3.85
N PHE A 189 -17.34 -5.54 3.66
CA PHE A 189 -16.09 -4.98 4.19
C PHE A 189 -16.09 -4.90 5.72
N GLY A 190 -17.20 -5.13 6.42
CA GLY A 190 -17.28 -5.20 7.88
C GLY A 190 -16.89 -6.58 8.42
N GLU A 191 -17.35 -7.63 7.78
CA GLU A 191 -17.23 -9.01 8.25
C GLU A 191 -16.08 -9.79 7.57
N PHE A 192 -15.79 -9.50 6.30
CA PHE A 192 -14.91 -10.32 5.45
C PHE A 192 -13.67 -9.56 4.94
N THR A 193 -13.22 -8.51 5.62
CA THR A 193 -12.04 -7.73 5.21
C THR A 193 -10.80 -8.59 4.99
N TRP A 194 -10.61 -9.63 5.81
CA TRP A 194 -9.45 -10.52 5.72
C TRP A 194 -9.49 -11.43 4.49
N VAL A 195 -10.69 -11.71 3.95
CA VAL A 195 -10.86 -12.59 2.77
C VAL A 195 -10.24 -11.96 1.53
N LEU A 196 -10.38 -10.64 1.35
CA LEU A 196 -9.85 -9.93 0.18
C LEU A 196 -8.33 -9.99 0.03
N PRO A 197 -7.50 -9.66 1.05
CA PRO A 197 -6.06 -9.80 0.95
C PRO A 197 -5.64 -11.27 0.83
N VAL A 198 -6.29 -12.20 1.55
CA VAL A 198 -5.99 -13.63 1.44
C VAL A 198 -6.27 -14.15 0.04
N LEU A 199 -7.42 -13.81 -0.54
CA LEU A 199 -7.79 -14.20 -1.89
C LEU A 199 -6.84 -13.60 -2.92
N HIS A 200 -6.51 -12.31 -2.81
CA HIS A 200 -5.59 -11.65 -3.74
C HIS A 200 -4.19 -12.27 -3.69
N ILE A 201 -3.65 -12.51 -2.48
CA ILE A 201 -2.36 -13.20 -2.31
C ILE A 201 -2.45 -14.65 -2.80
N GLY A 202 -3.55 -15.35 -2.52
CA GLY A 202 -3.78 -16.73 -2.96
C GLY A 202 -3.83 -16.85 -4.49
N ILE A 203 -4.49 -15.93 -5.19
CA ILE A 203 -4.50 -15.86 -6.65
C ILE A 203 -3.08 -15.69 -7.18
N ILE A 204 -2.30 -14.75 -6.63
CA ILE A 204 -0.90 -14.53 -7.05
C ILE A 204 -0.05 -15.78 -6.76
N GLY A 205 -0.21 -16.42 -5.60
CA GLY A 205 0.45 -17.67 -5.26
C GLY A 205 0.12 -18.79 -6.23
N MET A 206 -1.15 -18.93 -6.62
CA MET A 206 -1.59 -19.90 -7.63
C MET A 206 -1.00 -19.60 -9.01
N LEU A 207 -0.89 -18.33 -9.40
CA LEU A 207 -0.23 -17.94 -10.66
C LEU A 207 1.26 -18.29 -10.66
N ILE A 208 1.94 -18.13 -9.52
CA ILE A 208 3.35 -18.53 -9.35
C ILE A 208 3.47 -20.05 -9.44
N LEU A 209 2.65 -20.79 -8.70
CA LEU A 209 2.70 -22.26 -8.67
C LEU A 209 2.42 -22.87 -10.05
N THR A 210 1.38 -22.39 -10.73
CA THR A 210 1.01 -22.88 -12.06
C THR A 210 2.05 -22.53 -13.13
N ARG A 211 2.68 -21.35 -13.03
CA ARG A 211 3.71 -20.91 -13.98
C ARG A 211 4.93 -21.82 -14.03
N TRP A 212 5.36 -22.33 -12.88
CA TRP A 212 6.56 -23.17 -12.72
C TRP A 212 6.23 -24.60 -12.27
N TRP A 213 5.00 -25.08 -12.49
CA TRP A 213 4.53 -26.38 -12.01
C TRP A 213 5.46 -27.55 -12.40
N SER A 214 5.93 -27.58 -13.64
CA SER A 214 6.87 -28.61 -14.14
C SER A 214 8.21 -28.59 -13.42
N PHE A 215 8.69 -27.41 -13.02
CA PHE A 215 9.94 -27.26 -12.26
C PHE A 215 9.80 -27.78 -10.82
N TRP A 216 8.64 -27.60 -10.19
CA TRP A 216 8.40 -28.09 -8.82
C TRP A 216 8.14 -29.59 -8.72
N THR A 217 7.69 -30.21 -9.82
CA THR A 217 7.29 -31.63 -9.88
C THR A 217 8.36 -32.55 -10.47
N SER A 218 9.50 -31.98 -10.90
CA SER A 218 10.69 -32.70 -11.38
C SER A 218 11.76 -32.76 -10.30
#